data_AF-A0A6V2APZ0-F1
#
_entry.id   AF-A0A6V2APZ0-F1
#
_cell.length_a   1.000
_cell.length_b   1.000
_cell.length_c   1.000
_cell.angle_alpha   90.00
_cell.angle_beta   90.00
_cell.angle_gamma   90.00
#
_symmetry.space_group_name_H-M   'P 1'
#
loop_
_entity.id
_entity.type
_entity.pdbx_description
1 polymer ?
#
loop_
_entity_poly.entity_id
_entity_poly.type
_entity_poly.pdbx_seq_one_letter_code
_entity_poly.pdbx_strand_id
1 'polypeptide(L)'
;MLDFLTPVAVQSGLICIAVQSLFYVLCAYVLPKGPWTEMPGFTAHQVVAFPLMVYLAYNGVMAWVFSGGDDSDTDMYNTPYDRMLKLHPIGIKLSEIVVGMQLIWDTPLCLITPALFEPLMVAHHIGMFLTAAQLAGSFSRSVGSYHALFYLGVIEISSIPLVFVDVFHPKHKPWFEYLKKKGPSSLLHSLNEACRVAFALSFIVVRGILFPYEVFTSCVPDIFYTISLPEEERDGATLLSLYTVLTTSVLFTFLQMYWATLVARQIMKALAGKEGKKED
;
A
#
# COMPACT_ATOMS: atom_id res chain seq x y z
N MET A 1 -27.02 -7.00 3.14
CA MET A 1 -26.81 -5.80 2.29
C MET A 1 -25.30 -5.55 2.25
N LEU A 2 -24.73 -4.96 1.20
CA LEU A 2 -23.28 -4.74 1.09
C LEU A 2 -22.86 -3.58 2.02
N ASP A 3 -22.88 -3.82 3.34
CA ASP A 3 -22.67 -2.80 4.38
C ASP A 3 -21.22 -2.25 4.42
N PHE A 4 -20.36 -2.72 3.52
CA PHE A 4 -18.97 -2.27 3.40
C PHE A 4 -18.74 -1.08 2.47
N LEU A 5 -19.72 -0.73 1.64
CA LEU A 5 -19.64 0.45 0.78
C LEU A 5 -20.03 1.69 1.59
N THR A 6 -19.22 2.01 2.60
CA THR A 6 -19.43 3.22 3.40
C THR A 6 -19.29 4.46 2.51
N PRO A 7 -19.89 5.61 2.90
CA PRO A 7 -19.74 6.83 2.13
C PRO A 7 -18.28 7.20 1.86
N VAL A 8 -17.38 6.94 2.84
CA VAL A 8 -15.94 7.18 2.70
C VAL A 8 -15.34 6.28 1.61
N ALA A 9 -15.63 4.99 1.63
CA ALA A 9 -15.13 4.04 0.63
C ALA A 9 -15.64 4.38 -0.78
N VAL A 10 -16.93 4.70 -0.93
CA VAL A 10 -17.49 5.07 -2.23
C VAL A 10 -16.89 6.37 -2.74
N GLN A 11 -16.82 7.40 -1.88
CA GLN A 11 -16.26 8.70 -2.25
C GLN A 11 -14.79 8.60 -2.62
N SER A 12 -13.96 7.88 -1.84
CA SER A 12 -12.54 7.73 -2.15
C SER A 12 -12.33 7.07 -3.51
N GLY A 13 -13.02 5.96 -3.79
CA GLY A 13 -12.95 5.27 -5.07
C GLY A 13 -13.41 6.12 -6.25
N LEU A 14 -14.54 6.82 -6.11
CA LEU A 14 -15.06 7.72 -7.16
C LEU A 14 -14.14 8.91 -7.42
N ILE A 15 -13.56 9.50 -6.38
CA ILE A 15 -12.56 10.58 -6.53
C ILE A 15 -11.36 10.06 -7.31
N CYS A 16 -10.85 8.87 -6.95
CA CYS A 16 -9.71 8.27 -7.66
C CYS A 16 -10.02 8.05 -9.14
N ILE A 17 -11.18 7.48 -9.46
CA ILE A 17 -11.60 7.25 -10.85
C ILE A 17 -11.79 8.58 -11.61
N ALA A 18 -12.37 9.59 -10.97
CA ALA A 18 -12.60 10.88 -11.61
C ALA A 18 -11.28 11.59 -11.93
N VAL A 19 -10.33 11.58 -10.99
CA VAL A 19 -8.98 12.15 -11.18
C VAL A 19 -8.20 11.33 -12.20
N GLN A 20 -8.28 9.99 -12.16
CA GLN A 20 -7.71 9.10 -13.18
C GLN A 20 -8.22 9.45 -14.59
N SER A 21 -9.53 9.61 -14.76
CA SER A 21 -10.14 9.96 -16.05
C SER A 21 -9.70 11.34 -16.53
N LEU A 22 -9.65 12.33 -15.63
CA LEU A 22 -9.17 13.67 -15.94
C LEU A 22 -7.72 13.63 -16.44
N PHE A 23 -6.81 13.00 -15.69
CA PHE A 23 -5.40 12.92 -16.08
C PHE A 23 -5.17 12.05 -17.31
N TYR A 24 -5.99 11.00 -17.51
CA TYR A 24 -5.97 10.22 -18.74
C TYR A 24 -6.26 11.13 -19.94
N VAL A 25 -7.33 11.92 -19.89
CA VAL A 25 -7.70 12.84 -20.99
C VAL A 25 -6.60 13.89 -21.21
N LEU A 26 -6.07 14.48 -20.14
CA LEU A 26 -4.97 15.44 -20.24
C LEU A 26 -3.73 14.81 -20.91
N CYS A 27 -3.32 13.64 -20.45
CA CYS A 27 -2.14 12.94 -20.97
C CYS A 27 -2.34 12.45 -22.40
N ALA A 28 -3.53 11.98 -22.77
CA ALA A 28 -3.81 11.41 -24.08
C ALA A 28 -4.05 12.46 -25.17
N TYR A 29 -4.68 13.59 -24.83
CA TYR A 29 -5.23 14.50 -25.84
C TYR A 29 -4.80 15.96 -25.71
N VAL A 30 -4.33 16.42 -24.54
CA VAL A 30 -4.07 17.85 -24.29
C VAL A 30 -2.58 18.17 -24.21
N LEU A 31 -1.81 17.33 -23.51
CA LEU A 31 -0.39 17.55 -23.31
C LEU A 31 0.41 17.33 -24.61
N PRO A 32 1.57 18.00 -24.77
CA PRO A 32 2.44 17.79 -25.93
C PRO A 32 2.91 16.34 -26.00
N LYS A 33 3.33 15.88 -27.19
CA LYS A 33 3.83 14.51 -27.39
C LYS A 33 4.97 14.19 -26.42
N GLY A 34 4.83 13.08 -25.72
CA GLY A 34 5.78 12.59 -24.72
C GLY A 34 5.41 11.21 -24.17
N PRO A 35 6.14 10.70 -23.16
CA PRO A 35 5.87 9.38 -22.60
C PRO A 35 4.46 9.25 -22.00
N TRP A 36 3.92 10.35 -21.47
CA TRP A 36 2.53 10.42 -20.98
C TRP A 36 1.48 10.28 -22.08
N THR A 37 1.74 10.73 -23.32
CA THR A 37 0.84 10.49 -24.46
C THR A 37 0.90 9.05 -24.96
N GLU A 38 2.04 8.38 -24.80
CA GLU A 38 2.24 6.98 -25.19
C GLU A 38 1.68 6.01 -24.13
N MET A 39 1.66 6.42 -22.87
CA MET A 39 1.18 5.63 -21.74
C MET A 39 0.24 6.45 -20.82
N PRO A 40 -0.89 6.95 -21.32
CA PRO A 40 -1.74 7.88 -20.57
C PRO A 40 -2.39 7.23 -19.35
N GLY A 41 -2.88 5.99 -19.48
CA GLY A 41 -3.50 5.26 -18.36
C GLY A 41 -2.53 4.99 -17.20
N PHE A 42 -1.31 4.56 -17.52
CA PHE A 42 -0.25 4.36 -16.55
C PHE A 42 0.18 5.67 -15.88
N THR A 43 0.39 6.72 -16.66
CA THR A 43 0.84 8.01 -16.11
C THR A 43 -0.22 8.62 -15.19
N ALA A 44 -1.48 8.61 -15.61
CA ALA A 44 -2.59 9.09 -14.78
C ALA A 44 -2.70 8.30 -13.46
N HIS A 45 -2.47 6.99 -13.50
CA HIS A 45 -2.49 6.15 -12.31
C HIS A 45 -1.43 6.55 -11.29
N GLN A 46 -0.19 6.79 -11.74
CA GLN A 46 0.89 7.22 -10.84
C GLN A 46 0.61 8.60 -10.21
N VAL A 47 -0.04 9.51 -10.95
CA VAL A 47 -0.46 10.83 -10.43
C VAL A 47 -1.53 10.71 -9.35
N VAL A 48 -2.44 9.73 -9.44
CA VAL A 48 -3.45 9.48 -8.41
C VAL A 48 -2.85 8.70 -7.22
N ALA A 49 -1.99 7.72 -7.50
CA ALA A 49 -1.39 6.88 -6.47
C ALA A 49 -0.49 7.68 -5.52
N PHE A 50 0.34 8.59 -6.04
CA PHE A 50 1.27 9.38 -5.22
C PHE A 50 0.61 10.09 -4.02
N PRO A 51 -0.38 11.00 -4.21
CA PRO A 51 -1.00 11.70 -3.09
C PRO A 51 -1.75 10.75 -2.13
N LEU A 52 -2.28 9.62 -2.63
CA LEU A 52 -2.89 8.60 -1.77
C LEU A 52 -1.86 7.95 -0.86
N MET A 53 -0.71 7.52 -1.40
CA MET A 53 0.37 6.92 -0.58
C MET A 53 0.87 7.91 0.48
N VAL A 54 1.00 9.20 0.12
CA VAL A 54 1.37 10.25 1.09
C VAL A 54 0.30 10.40 2.17
N TYR A 55 -0.98 10.44 1.80
CA TYR A 55 -2.08 10.57 2.76
C TYR A 55 -2.15 9.38 3.73
N LEU A 56 -2.08 8.16 3.19
CA LEU A 56 -2.11 6.92 3.98
C LEU A 56 -0.91 6.85 4.93
N ALA A 57 0.30 7.09 4.42
CA ALA A 57 1.51 7.09 5.22
C ALA A 57 1.47 8.14 6.34
N TYR A 58 1.07 9.37 6.02
CA TYR A 58 0.99 10.45 7.01
C TYR A 58 0.03 10.08 8.14
N ASN A 59 -1.22 9.72 7.81
CA ASN A 59 -2.21 9.41 8.83
C ASN A 59 -1.84 8.14 9.62
N GLY A 60 -1.29 7.12 8.96
CA GLY A 60 -0.80 5.90 9.62
C GLY A 60 0.33 6.18 10.60
N VAL A 61 1.35 6.92 10.18
CA VAL A 61 2.50 7.26 11.03
C VAL A 61 2.08 8.16 12.18
N MET A 62 1.30 9.22 11.91
CA MET A 62 0.81 10.11 12.97
C MET A 62 -0.01 9.33 13.99
N ALA A 63 -0.90 8.46 13.52
CA ALA A 63 -1.75 7.67 14.39
C ALA A 63 -0.97 6.61 15.19
N TRP A 64 -0.01 5.93 14.56
CA TRP A 64 0.72 4.81 15.15
C TRP A 64 1.89 5.24 16.04
N VAL A 65 2.60 6.33 15.70
CA VAL A 65 3.78 6.82 16.45
C VAL A 65 3.42 7.91 17.45
N PHE A 66 2.55 8.86 17.06
CA PHE A 66 2.44 10.15 17.74
C PHE A 66 1.11 10.38 18.48
N SER A 67 0.11 9.51 18.34
CA SER A 67 -1.13 9.57 19.15
C SER A 67 -0.90 9.26 20.64
N GLY A 68 0.34 8.94 21.02
CA GLY A 68 0.80 8.69 22.38
C GLY A 68 1.07 9.94 23.23
N GLY A 69 0.65 11.15 22.81
CA GLY A 69 1.00 12.41 23.48
C GLY A 69 -0.21 13.25 23.88
N ASP A 70 -0.34 13.47 25.19
CA ASP A 70 -1.10 14.52 25.91
C ASP A 70 -2.61 14.41 26.14
N ASP A 71 -3.35 13.47 25.54
CA ASP A 71 -4.72 13.17 25.96
C ASP A 71 -4.81 11.71 26.46
N SER A 72 -5.61 11.46 27.50
CA SER A 72 -5.73 10.23 28.32
C SER A 72 -6.01 8.89 27.59
N ASP A 73 -5.88 8.83 26.28
CA ASP A 73 -6.21 7.72 25.39
C ASP A 73 -4.99 6.91 24.92
N THR A 74 -3.78 7.29 25.32
CA THR A 74 -2.54 6.53 25.03
C THR A 74 -2.54 5.15 25.69
N ASP A 75 -3.35 4.98 26.74
CA ASP A 75 -3.59 3.69 27.39
C ASP A 75 -4.63 2.82 26.67
N MET A 76 -5.29 3.34 25.63
CA MET A 76 -6.49 2.70 25.08
C MET A 76 -6.21 1.41 24.30
N TYR A 77 -4.99 1.22 23.76
CA TYR A 77 -4.62 0.09 22.89
C TYR A 77 -3.40 -0.71 23.39
N ASN A 78 -3.20 -0.77 24.71
CA ASN A 78 -2.06 -1.46 25.32
C ASN A 78 -2.23 -2.98 25.41
N THR A 79 -3.46 -3.48 25.38
CA THR A 79 -3.72 -4.92 25.49
C THR A 79 -4.05 -5.56 24.14
N PRO A 80 -3.82 -6.88 23.99
CA PRO A 80 -4.31 -7.65 22.84
C PRO A 80 -5.81 -7.48 22.59
N TYR A 81 -6.62 -7.48 23.66
CA TYR A 81 -8.05 -7.23 23.60
C TYR A 81 -8.35 -5.90 22.92
N ASP A 82 -7.70 -4.84 23.37
CA ASP A 82 -7.93 -3.49 22.88
C ASP A 82 -7.55 -3.33 21.41
N ARG A 83 -6.38 -3.82 21.01
CA ARG A 83 -5.91 -3.73 19.61
C ARG A 83 -6.80 -4.51 18.64
N MET A 84 -7.46 -5.57 19.10
CA MET A 84 -8.28 -6.42 18.25
C MET A 84 -9.75 -6.04 18.24
N LEU A 85 -10.31 -5.64 19.38
CA LEU A 85 -11.77 -5.49 19.52
C LEU A 85 -12.23 -4.03 19.71
N LYS A 86 -11.38 -3.13 20.21
CA LYS A 86 -11.71 -1.70 20.23
C LYS A 86 -11.54 -1.09 18.84
N LEU A 87 -12.51 -0.27 18.46
CA LEU A 87 -12.52 0.44 17.20
C LEU A 87 -11.50 1.58 17.24
N HIS A 88 -10.56 1.60 16.29
CA HIS A 88 -9.64 2.71 16.10
C HIS A 88 -10.13 3.60 14.95
N PRO A 89 -10.54 4.87 15.21
CA PRO A 89 -11.21 5.70 14.21
C PRO A 89 -10.36 5.96 12.97
N ILE A 90 -9.07 6.24 13.13
CA ILE A 90 -8.16 6.42 11.99
C ILE A 90 -7.96 5.10 11.23
N GLY A 91 -7.82 3.97 11.91
CA GLY A 91 -7.63 2.67 11.27
C GLY A 91 -8.83 2.22 10.45
N ILE A 92 -10.04 2.46 10.95
CA ILE A 92 -11.29 2.29 10.20
C ILE A 92 -11.28 3.17 8.95
N LYS A 93 -11.02 4.48 9.12
CA LYS A 93 -11.00 5.42 7.99
C LYS A 93 -9.99 5.04 6.91
N LEU A 94 -8.77 4.62 7.29
CA LEU A 94 -7.78 4.12 6.34
C LEU A 94 -8.27 2.86 5.62
N SER A 95 -8.90 1.95 6.35
CA SER A 95 -9.49 0.72 5.80
C SER A 95 -10.58 1.03 4.77
N GLU A 96 -11.51 1.93 5.09
CA GLU A 96 -12.56 2.37 4.15
C GLU A 96 -11.98 3.01 2.89
N ILE A 97 -10.96 3.87 3.04
CA ILE A 97 -10.27 4.49 1.91
C ILE A 97 -9.62 3.42 1.02
N VAL A 98 -8.95 2.42 1.61
CA VAL A 98 -8.33 1.31 0.87
C VAL A 98 -9.37 0.41 0.20
N VAL A 99 -10.50 0.13 0.85
CA VAL A 99 -11.63 -0.59 0.25
C VAL A 99 -12.09 0.14 -1.02
N GLY A 100 -12.35 1.43 -0.90
CA GLY A 100 -12.79 2.27 -2.01
C GLY A 100 -11.81 2.32 -3.16
N MET A 101 -10.53 2.59 -2.87
CA MET A 101 -9.50 2.68 -3.89
C MET A 101 -9.30 1.34 -4.60
N GLN A 102 -9.25 0.23 -3.86
CA GLN A 102 -8.94 -1.07 -4.46
C GLN A 102 -10.10 -1.61 -5.28
N LEU A 103 -11.33 -1.52 -4.74
CA LEU A 103 -12.51 -2.06 -5.40
C LEU A 103 -12.94 -1.25 -6.63
N ILE A 104 -12.94 0.08 -6.52
CA ILE A 104 -13.55 0.96 -7.53
C ILE A 104 -12.53 1.42 -8.56
N TRP A 105 -11.27 1.63 -8.17
CA TRP A 105 -10.26 2.24 -9.04
C TRP A 105 -9.07 1.33 -9.34
N ASP A 106 -8.24 1.01 -8.35
CA ASP A 106 -6.89 0.47 -8.55
C ASP A 106 -6.92 -0.95 -9.15
N THR A 107 -7.63 -1.90 -8.53
CA THR A 107 -7.71 -3.28 -9.05
C THR A 107 -8.34 -3.33 -10.45
N PRO A 108 -9.48 -2.67 -10.73
CA PRO A 108 -10.01 -2.58 -12.09
C PRO A 108 -9.01 -2.00 -13.10
N LEU A 109 -8.30 -0.92 -12.74
CA LEU A 109 -7.31 -0.28 -13.61
C LEU A 109 -6.11 -1.18 -13.90
N CYS A 110 -5.64 -1.94 -12.91
CA CYS A 110 -4.61 -2.96 -13.09
C CYS A 110 -5.02 -4.05 -14.09
N LEU A 111 -6.31 -4.42 -14.13
CA LEU A 111 -6.81 -5.44 -15.07
C LEU A 111 -6.97 -4.92 -16.49
N ILE A 112 -7.38 -3.65 -16.67
CA ILE A 112 -7.69 -3.10 -17.99
C ILE A 112 -6.53 -2.34 -18.63
N THR A 113 -5.53 -1.92 -17.86
CA THR A 113 -4.37 -1.16 -18.35
C THR A 113 -3.16 -2.09 -18.46
N PRO A 114 -2.73 -2.51 -19.67
CA PRO A 114 -1.67 -3.50 -19.81
C PRO A 114 -0.35 -3.15 -19.12
N ALA A 115 -0.04 -1.85 -19.01
CA ALA A 115 1.15 -1.38 -18.31
C ALA A 115 1.09 -1.59 -16.78
N LEU A 116 -0.11 -1.67 -16.20
CA LEU A 116 -0.31 -1.88 -14.76
C LEU A 116 -0.52 -3.36 -14.41
N PHE A 117 -0.77 -4.21 -15.40
CA PHE A 117 -1.09 -5.61 -15.17
C PHE A 117 0.15 -6.42 -14.81
N GLU A 118 0.25 -6.79 -13.54
CA GLU A 118 1.21 -7.78 -13.04
C GLU A 118 0.47 -8.76 -12.13
N PRO A 119 0.37 -10.07 -12.47
CA PRO A 119 -0.53 -11.00 -11.77
C PRO A 119 -0.34 -11.05 -10.25
N LEU A 120 0.92 -11.00 -9.80
CA LEU A 120 1.24 -11.00 -8.37
C LEU A 120 0.77 -9.71 -7.67
N MET A 121 0.86 -8.56 -8.36
CA MET A 121 0.35 -7.28 -7.84
C MET A 121 -1.18 -7.27 -7.80
N VAL A 122 -1.85 -7.82 -8.81
CA VAL A 122 -3.32 -7.97 -8.79
C VAL A 122 -3.76 -8.84 -7.62
N ALA A 123 -3.08 -9.97 -7.39
CA ALA A 123 -3.35 -10.83 -6.24
C ALA A 123 -3.10 -10.10 -4.90
N HIS A 124 -2.03 -9.30 -4.82
CA HIS A 124 -1.75 -8.44 -3.67
C HIS A 124 -2.88 -7.42 -3.43
N HIS A 125 -3.35 -6.74 -4.47
CA HIS A 125 -4.42 -5.73 -4.40
C HIS A 125 -5.76 -6.35 -3.96
N ILE A 126 -6.09 -7.54 -4.46
CA ILE A 126 -7.26 -8.30 -4.00
C ILE A 126 -7.11 -8.66 -2.52
N GLY A 127 -5.94 -9.13 -2.08
CA GLY A 127 -5.69 -9.41 -0.67
C GLY A 127 -5.78 -8.15 0.21
N MET A 128 -5.33 -7.00 -0.29
CA MET A 128 -5.40 -5.71 0.41
C MET A 128 -6.86 -5.29 0.54
N PHE A 129 -7.66 -5.41 -0.52
CA PHE A 129 -9.10 -5.18 -0.48
C PHE A 129 -9.77 -6.06 0.57
N LEU A 130 -9.52 -7.38 0.57
CA LEU A 130 -10.13 -8.30 1.53
C LEU A 130 -9.73 -7.97 2.97
N THR A 131 -8.46 -7.63 3.19
CA THR A 131 -7.95 -7.24 4.51
C THR A 131 -8.59 -5.93 4.96
N ALA A 132 -8.54 -4.88 4.13
CA ALA A 132 -9.15 -3.59 4.45
C ALA A 132 -10.66 -3.70 4.66
N ALA A 133 -11.37 -4.50 3.86
CA ALA A 133 -12.79 -4.76 4.06
C ALA A 133 -13.04 -5.40 5.43
N GLN A 134 -12.26 -6.41 5.81
CA GLN A 134 -12.37 -7.02 7.13
C GLN A 134 -12.07 -6.02 8.27
N LEU A 135 -11.02 -5.21 8.13
CA LEU A 135 -10.64 -4.19 9.12
C LEU A 135 -11.67 -3.05 9.21
N ALA A 136 -12.41 -2.78 8.13
CA ALA A 136 -13.52 -1.83 8.11
C ALA A 136 -14.85 -2.40 8.67
N GLY A 137 -14.93 -3.71 8.94
CA GLY A 137 -16.14 -4.36 9.44
C GLY A 137 -17.12 -4.78 8.35
N SER A 138 -16.60 -5.19 7.19
CA SER A 138 -17.41 -5.55 6.01
C SER A 138 -18.07 -6.93 6.10
N PHE A 139 -17.40 -7.86 6.78
CA PHE A 139 -17.82 -9.28 6.88
C PHE A 139 -18.27 -9.66 8.30
N SER A 140 -18.03 -8.77 9.27
CA SER A 140 -18.33 -8.90 10.70
C SER A 140 -18.18 -7.52 11.33
N ARG A 141 -18.14 -7.40 12.67
CA ARG A 141 -17.57 -6.22 13.31
C ARG A 141 -16.15 -5.94 12.79
N SER A 142 -15.75 -4.67 12.77
CA SER A 142 -14.36 -4.26 12.53
C SER A 142 -13.47 -4.85 13.61
N VAL A 143 -12.51 -5.68 13.18
CA VAL A 143 -11.60 -6.43 14.04
C VAL A 143 -10.18 -6.06 13.63
N GLY A 144 -9.32 -5.73 14.59
CA GLY A 144 -7.93 -5.36 14.33
C GLY A 144 -7.76 -3.99 13.67
N SER A 145 -8.75 -3.09 13.79
CA SER A 145 -8.65 -1.75 13.18
C SER A 145 -7.44 -0.94 13.67
N TYR A 146 -6.93 -1.21 14.88
CA TYR A 146 -5.64 -0.67 15.33
C TYR A 146 -4.48 -1.08 14.40
N HIS A 147 -4.42 -2.36 14.03
CA HIS A 147 -3.38 -2.89 13.14
C HIS A 147 -3.46 -2.31 11.72
N ALA A 148 -4.61 -1.76 11.32
CA ALA A 148 -4.77 -1.06 10.05
C ALA A 148 -3.84 0.18 9.94
N LEU A 149 -3.51 0.84 11.06
CA LEU A 149 -2.60 1.99 11.05
C LEU A 149 -1.24 1.62 10.47
N PHE A 150 -0.74 0.46 10.88
CA PHE A 150 0.50 -0.08 10.35
C PHE A 150 0.29 -0.62 8.93
N TYR A 151 -0.63 -1.59 8.76
CA TYR A 151 -0.80 -2.34 7.51
C TYR A 151 -1.29 -1.52 6.31
N LEU A 152 -2.01 -0.44 6.53
CA LEU A 152 -2.57 0.39 5.46
C LEU A 152 -2.01 1.81 5.46
N GLY A 153 -1.17 2.14 6.44
CA GLY A 153 -0.61 3.48 6.61
C GLY A 153 0.91 3.45 6.65
N VAL A 154 1.52 3.02 7.76
CA VAL A 154 2.98 3.04 7.96
C VAL A 154 3.73 2.36 6.80
N ILE A 155 3.21 1.26 6.27
CA ILE A 155 3.87 0.55 5.16
C ILE A 155 3.94 1.33 3.86
N GLU A 156 3.13 2.39 3.71
CA GLU A 156 3.10 3.23 2.52
C GLU A 156 4.25 4.24 2.48
N ILE A 157 5.04 4.38 3.57
CA ILE A 157 6.29 5.15 3.57
C ILE A 157 7.19 4.72 2.42
N SER A 158 7.33 3.41 2.19
CA SER A 158 8.15 2.91 1.09
C SER A 158 7.45 3.00 -0.28
N SER A 159 6.14 3.13 -0.32
CA SER A 159 5.38 3.27 -1.58
C SER A 159 5.51 4.67 -2.19
N ILE A 160 5.71 5.70 -1.36
CA ILE A 160 5.93 7.08 -1.81
C ILE A 160 7.10 7.17 -2.81
N PRO A 161 8.33 6.73 -2.48
CA PRO A 161 9.43 6.72 -3.45
C PRO A 161 9.22 5.67 -4.55
N LEU A 162 8.54 4.54 -4.27
CA LEU A 162 8.25 3.50 -5.27
C LEU A 162 7.46 4.05 -6.46
N VAL A 163 6.45 4.89 -6.24
CA VAL A 163 5.64 5.49 -7.32
C VAL A 163 6.52 6.20 -8.35
N PHE A 164 7.59 6.89 -7.92
CA PHE A 164 8.55 7.49 -8.84
C PHE A 164 9.45 6.47 -9.53
N VAL A 165 9.95 5.49 -8.78
CA VAL A 165 10.80 4.41 -9.32
C VAL A 165 10.07 3.62 -10.39
N ASP A 166 8.78 3.35 -10.17
CA ASP A 166 7.93 2.63 -11.10
C ASP A 166 7.73 3.39 -12.39
N VAL A 167 7.52 4.72 -12.35
CA VAL A 167 7.41 5.54 -13.58
C VAL A 167 8.59 5.30 -14.52
N PHE A 168 9.81 5.31 -13.98
CA PHE A 168 11.04 5.19 -14.77
C PHE A 168 11.57 3.75 -14.87
N HIS A 169 10.79 2.75 -14.44
CA HIS A 169 11.21 1.35 -14.50
C HIS A 169 11.42 0.92 -15.96
N PRO A 170 12.45 0.10 -16.29
CA PRO A 170 12.73 -0.35 -17.66
C PRO A 170 11.57 -1.05 -18.38
N LYS A 171 10.57 -1.54 -17.62
CA LYS A 171 9.33 -2.13 -18.16
C LYS A 171 8.47 -1.10 -18.90
N HIS A 172 8.55 0.18 -18.53
CA HIS A 172 7.82 1.28 -19.15
C HIS A 172 8.73 2.04 -20.13
N LYS A 173 9.00 1.40 -21.28
CA LYS A 173 9.98 1.88 -22.28
C LYS A 173 9.87 3.37 -22.62
N PRO A 174 8.67 3.96 -22.87
CA PRO A 174 8.56 5.39 -23.16
C PRO A 174 9.15 6.29 -22.06
N TRP A 175 8.83 6.01 -20.79
CA TRP A 175 9.33 6.78 -19.64
C TRP A 175 10.82 6.53 -19.38
N PHE A 176 11.26 5.27 -19.48
CA PHE A 176 12.66 4.92 -19.29
C PHE A 176 13.59 5.55 -20.34
N GLU A 177 13.19 5.51 -21.62
CA GLU A 177 13.95 6.14 -22.70
C GLU A 177 13.82 7.66 -22.67
N TYR A 178 12.70 8.21 -22.19
CA TYR A 178 12.59 9.64 -21.91
C TYR A 178 13.65 10.07 -20.90
N LEU A 179 13.79 9.34 -19.79
CA LEU A 179 14.82 9.62 -18.78
C LEU A 179 16.23 9.55 -19.38
N LYS A 180 16.55 8.60 -20.27
CA LYS A 180 17.90 8.46 -20.83
C LYS A 180 18.32 9.50 -21.87
N LYS A 181 17.37 10.16 -22.54
CA LYS A 181 17.70 11.14 -23.60
C LYS A 181 18.47 12.31 -22.98
N LYS A 182 19.22 13.07 -23.78
CA LYS A 182 19.89 14.32 -23.32
C LYS A 182 18.92 15.46 -22.97
N GLY A 183 17.62 15.19 -22.92
CA GLY A 183 16.53 16.17 -22.83
C GLY A 183 15.91 16.41 -21.45
N PRO A 184 15.82 15.44 -20.53
CA PRO A 184 15.35 15.69 -19.17
C PRO A 184 16.33 16.58 -18.40
N SER A 185 15.79 17.36 -17.47
CA SER A 185 16.61 18.13 -16.55
C SER A 185 17.49 17.20 -15.71
N SER A 186 18.72 17.62 -15.40
CA SER A 186 19.59 16.92 -14.45
C SER A 186 18.88 16.63 -13.12
N LEU A 187 17.94 17.52 -12.75
CA LEU A 187 17.05 17.36 -11.60
C LEU A 187 16.22 16.07 -11.67
N LEU A 188 15.63 15.71 -12.81
CA LEU A 188 14.80 14.52 -12.92
C LEU A 188 15.61 13.23 -12.72
N HIS A 189 16.83 13.20 -13.26
CA HIS A 189 17.77 12.11 -13.01
C HIS A 189 18.13 11.99 -11.53
N SER A 190 18.53 13.11 -10.90
CA SER A 190 18.88 13.13 -9.49
C SER A 190 17.69 12.71 -8.62
N LEU A 191 16.48 13.15 -8.95
CA LEU A 191 15.26 12.76 -8.25
C LEU A 191 15.00 11.26 -8.37
N ASN A 192 15.07 10.70 -9.58
CA ASN A 192 14.88 9.27 -9.77
C ASN A 192 15.89 8.43 -8.98
N GLU A 193 17.18 8.79 -9.02
CA GLU A 193 18.20 8.08 -8.25
C GLU A 193 17.99 8.21 -6.74
N ALA A 194 17.62 9.41 -6.26
CA ALA A 194 17.26 9.62 -4.86
C ALA A 194 16.05 8.75 -4.45
N CYS A 195 15.00 8.70 -5.28
CA CYS A 195 13.83 7.84 -5.05
C CYS A 195 14.20 6.35 -5.06
N ARG A 196 15.09 5.89 -5.94
CA ARG A 196 15.56 4.49 -5.96
C ARG A 196 16.26 4.11 -4.66
N VAL A 197 17.14 4.97 -4.16
CA VAL A 197 17.84 4.76 -2.87
C VAL A 197 16.84 4.82 -1.72
N ALA A 198 15.98 5.84 -1.69
CA ALA A 198 14.97 6.01 -0.64
C ALA A 198 14.00 4.82 -0.59
N PHE A 199 13.53 4.35 -1.75
CA PHE A 199 12.69 3.15 -1.87
C PHE A 199 13.42 1.92 -1.32
N ALA A 200 14.64 1.66 -1.79
CA ALA A 200 15.38 0.46 -1.38
C ALA A 200 15.60 0.42 0.14
N LEU A 201 16.00 1.54 0.74
CA LEU A 201 16.22 1.63 2.19
C LEU A 201 14.90 1.53 2.97
N SER A 202 13.90 2.33 2.61
CA SER A 202 12.61 2.32 3.31
C SER A 202 11.88 1.00 3.16
N PHE A 203 11.95 0.33 2.01
CA PHE A 203 11.32 -0.97 1.79
C PHE A 203 11.95 -2.04 2.70
N ILE A 204 13.27 -2.12 2.77
CA ILE A 204 13.96 -3.10 3.63
C ILE A 204 13.62 -2.84 5.10
N VAL A 205 13.66 -1.59 5.57
CA VAL A 205 13.37 -1.25 6.97
C VAL A 205 11.89 -1.48 7.30
N VAL A 206 10.98 -0.87 6.55
CA VAL A 206 9.55 -0.84 6.88
C VAL A 206 8.87 -2.16 6.54
N ARG A 207 9.09 -2.71 5.34
CA ARG A 207 8.41 -3.92 4.85
C ARG A 207 9.24 -5.19 5.02
N GLY A 208 10.56 -5.10 4.92
CA GLY A 208 11.45 -6.26 5.08
C GLY A 208 11.71 -6.67 6.54
N ILE A 209 11.71 -5.71 7.47
CA ILE A 209 12.06 -5.94 8.88
C ILE A 209 10.88 -5.62 9.80
N LEU A 210 10.39 -4.38 9.77
CA LEU A 210 9.37 -3.92 10.70
C LEU A 210 8.02 -4.62 10.49
N PHE A 211 7.63 -4.91 9.24
CA PHE A 211 6.39 -5.61 8.94
C PHE A 211 6.36 -7.04 9.51
N PRO A 212 7.33 -7.94 9.21
CA PRO A 212 7.37 -9.24 9.87
C PRO A 212 7.45 -9.15 11.39
N TYR A 213 8.20 -8.18 11.93
CA TYR A 213 8.26 -7.96 13.37
C TYR A 213 6.86 -7.68 13.93
N GLU A 214 6.18 -6.64 13.46
CA GLU A 214 4.85 -6.24 13.94
C GLU A 214 3.82 -7.38 13.82
N VAL A 215 3.86 -8.12 12.71
CA VAL A 215 2.97 -9.26 12.49
C VAL A 215 3.19 -10.34 13.56
N PHE A 216 4.44 -10.75 13.78
CA PHE A 216 4.73 -11.89 14.64
C PHE A 216 4.85 -11.53 16.14
N THR A 217 5.12 -10.28 16.49
CA THR A 217 5.23 -9.84 17.89
C THR A 217 3.96 -9.18 18.42
N SER A 218 3.09 -8.64 17.56
CA SER A 218 1.81 -8.05 17.99
C SER A 218 0.62 -8.73 17.34
N CYS A 219 0.45 -8.60 16.02
CA CYS A 219 -0.82 -8.96 15.36
C CYS A 219 -1.20 -10.44 15.55
N VAL A 220 -0.28 -11.37 15.30
CA VAL A 220 -0.53 -12.82 15.44
C VAL A 220 -0.82 -13.20 16.90
N PRO A 221 0.00 -12.82 17.91
CA PRO A 221 -0.34 -13.02 19.32
C PRO A 221 -1.70 -12.44 19.70
N ASP A 222 -2.04 -11.23 19.21
CA ASP A 222 -3.30 -10.57 19.53
C ASP A 222 -4.51 -11.33 18.98
N ILE A 223 -4.39 -11.87 17.76
CA ILE A 223 -5.43 -12.70 17.16
C ILE A 223 -5.59 -14.00 17.94
N PHE A 224 -4.50 -14.68 18.31
CA PHE A 224 -4.59 -15.92 19.09
C PHE A 224 -5.20 -15.70 20.47
N TYR A 225 -4.88 -14.59 21.13
CA TYR A 225 -5.56 -14.17 22.35
C TYR A 225 -7.07 -14.00 22.11
N THR A 226 -7.45 -13.31 21.05
CA THR A 226 -8.88 -13.06 20.76
C THR A 226 -9.63 -14.36 20.42
N ILE A 227 -8.98 -15.30 19.73
CA ILE A 227 -9.54 -16.63 19.43
C ILE A 227 -9.76 -17.43 20.73
N SER A 228 -8.89 -17.28 21.74
CA SER A 228 -9.01 -18.02 23.01
C SER A 228 -10.08 -17.48 23.95
N LEU A 229 -10.59 -16.26 23.73
CA LEU A 229 -11.71 -15.70 24.49
C LEU A 229 -13.00 -16.51 24.27
N PRO A 230 -13.88 -16.60 25.29
CA PRO A 230 -15.27 -17.05 25.11
C PRO A 230 -15.98 -16.23 24.02
N GLU A 231 -16.96 -16.81 23.33
CA GLU A 231 -17.64 -16.17 22.20
C GLU A 231 -18.33 -14.86 22.61
N GLU A 232 -18.92 -14.83 23.81
CA GLU A 232 -19.56 -13.68 24.43
C GLU A 232 -18.59 -12.51 24.70
N GLU A 233 -17.29 -12.78 24.86
CA GLU A 233 -16.27 -11.77 25.13
C GLU A 233 -15.62 -11.21 23.85
N ARG A 234 -15.89 -11.82 22.68
CA ARG A 234 -15.32 -11.41 21.38
C ARG A 234 -15.99 -10.18 20.77
N ASP A 235 -16.96 -9.58 21.46
CA ASP A 235 -17.65 -8.35 21.01
C ASP A 235 -18.20 -8.46 19.57
N GLY A 236 -18.72 -9.63 19.18
CA GLY A 236 -19.24 -9.89 17.84
C GLY A 236 -18.19 -10.16 16.75
N ALA A 237 -16.91 -10.27 17.11
CA ALA A 237 -15.87 -10.80 16.21
C ALA A 237 -16.11 -12.30 15.97
N THR A 238 -16.23 -12.70 14.70
CA THR A 238 -16.43 -14.10 14.33
C THR A 238 -15.08 -14.81 14.17
N LEU A 239 -15.04 -16.13 14.38
CA LEU A 239 -13.82 -16.90 14.10
C LEU A 239 -13.34 -16.75 12.66
N LEU A 240 -14.28 -16.67 11.70
CA LEU A 240 -13.94 -16.43 10.30
C LEU A 240 -13.18 -15.11 10.13
N SER A 241 -13.66 -14.02 10.74
CA SER A 241 -12.98 -12.72 10.66
C SER A 241 -11.56 -12.76 11.20
N LEU A 242 -11.36 -13.43 12.34
CA LEU A 242 -10.05 -13.58 12.98
C LEU A 242 -9.10 -14.42 12.12
N TYR A 243 -9.57 -15.53 11.56
CA TYR A 243 -8.78 -16.37 10.67
C TYR A 243 -8.45 -15.68 9.34
N THR A 244 -9.34 -14.84 8.82
CA THR A 244 -9.07 -14.02 7.64
C THR A 244 -7.91 -13.06 7.92
N VAL A 245 -7.98 -12.26 8.99
CA VAL A 245 -6.89 -11.32 9.35
C VAL A 245 -5.59 -12.07 9.62
N LEU A 246 -5.63 -13.21 10.33
CA LEU A 246 -4.44 -14.03 10.59
C LEU A 246 -3.79 -14.49 9.29
N THR A 247 -4.61 -15.05 8.39
CA THR A 247 -4.14 -15.63 7.14
C THR A 247 -3.58 -14.56 6.22
N THR A 248 -4.28 -13.43 6.03
CA THR A 248 -3.78 -12.36 5.16
C THR A 248 -2.54 -11.69 5.73
N SER A 249 -2.46 -11.47 7.05
CA SER A 249 -1.25 -10.89 7.69
C SER A 249 -0.02 -11.78 7.49
N VAL A 250 -0.16 -13.09 7.67
CA VAL A 250 0.94 -14.05 7.48
C VAL A 250 1.33 -14.16 6.00
N LEU A 251 0.35 -14.28 5.09
CA LEU A 251 0.61 -14.34 3.64
C LEU A 251 1.29 -13.05 3.14
N PHE A 252 0.84 -11.89 3.59
CA PHE A 252 1.48 -10.63 3.26
C PHE A 252 2.88 -10.54 3.82
N THR A 253 3.13 -11.06 5.02
CA THR A 253 4.49 -11.10 5.57
C THR A 253 5.44 -11.88 4.66
N PHE A 254 5.03 -13.07 4.20
CA PHE A 254 5.84 -13.85 3.25
C PHE A 254 6.02 -13.13 1.91
N LEU A 255 4.98 -12.45 1.42
CA LEU A 255 5.07 -11.66 0.19
C LEU A 255 6.04 -10.48 0.33
N GLN A 256 5.97 -9.73 1.44
CA GLN A 256 6.89 -8.62 1.71
C GLN A 256 8.33 -9.11 1.87
N MET A 257 8.55 -10.24 2.56
CA MET A 257 9.88 -10.85 2.66
C MET A 257 10.39 -11.29 1.29
N TYR A 258 9.55 -11.90 0.45
CA TYR A 258 9.91 -12.26 -0.92
C TYR A 258 10.39 -11.02 -1.70
N TRP A 259 9.62 -9.94 -1.72
CA TRP A 259 10.04 -8.70 -2.38
C TRP A 259 11.28 -8.07 -1.75
N ALA A 260 11.44 -8.14 -0.43
CA ALA A 260 12.64 -7.66 0.26
C ALA A 260 13.88 -8.42 -0.22
N THR A 261 13.79 -9.73 -0.47
CA THR A 261 14.91 -10.48 -1.08
C THR A 261 15.24 -10.01 -2.49
N LEU A 262 14.24 -9.61 -3.28
CA LEU A 262 14.47 -9.07 -4.63
C LEU A 262 15.17 -7.71 -4.56
N VAL A 263 14.70 -6.81 -3.68
CA VAL A 263 15.31 -5.50 -3.45
C VAL A 263 16.74 -5.65 -2.94
N ALA A 264 16.97 -6.51 -1.93
CA ALA A 264 18.31 -6.79 -1.40
C ALA A 264 19.27 -7.31 -2.49
N ARG A 265 18.80 -8.19 -3.38
CA ARG A 265 19.61 -8.66 -4.52
C ARG A 265 19.97 -7.51 -5.48
N GLN A 266 19.07 -6.57 -5.73
CA GLN A 266 19.37 -5.41 -6.58
C GLN A 266 20.39 -4.47 -5.92
N ILE A 267 20.28 -4.25 -4.59
CA ILE A 267 21.28 -3.49 -3.81
C ILE A 267 22.65 -4.16 -3.91
N MET A 268 22.73 -5.48 -3.64
CA MET A 268 23.99 -6.22 -3.69
C MET A 268 24.64 -6.17 -5.09
N LYS A 269 23.84 -6.27 -6.16
CA LYS A 269 24.32 -6.10 -7.54
C LYS A 269 24.88 -4.69 -7.80
N ALA A 270 24.21 -3.66 -7.29
CA ALA A 270 24.68 -2.27 -7.44
C ALA A 270 26.00 -2.03 -6.67
N LEU A 271 26.13 -2.58 -5.46
CA LEU A 271 27.33 -2.45 -4.62
C LEU A 271 28.52 -3.26 -5.13
N ALA A 272 28.28 -4.43 -5.72
CA ALA A 272 29.35 -5.29 -6.26
C ALA A 272 30.05 -4.69 -7.50
N GLY A 273 29.52 -3.60 -8.09
CA GLY A 273 30.22 -2.79 -9.09
C GLY A 273 30.57 -3.48 -10.42
N LYS A 274 30.02 -4.66 -10.75
CA LYS A 274 30.38 -5.49 -11.92
C LYS A 274 29.26 -6.48 -12.29
N GLU A 275 29.06 -6.99 -13.51
CA GLU A 275 29.59 -6.82 -14.87
C GLU A 275 28.61 -7.60 -15.78
N GLY A 276 28.20 -7.05 -16.91
CA GLY A 276 27.25 -7.70 -17.81
C GLY A 276 26.96 -6.93 -19.08
N LYS A 277 27.95 -6.23 -19.63
CA LYS A 277 28.04 -6.15 -21.10
C LYS A 277 28.22 -7.59 -21.58
N LYS A 278 27.18 -8.20 -22.12
CA LYS A 278 27.37 -9.11 -23.24
C LYS A 278 27.37 -8.22 -24.47
N GLU A 279 28.58 -7.91 -24.93
CA GLU A 279 28.81 -7.80 -26.36
C GLU A 279 28.63 -9.22 -26.90
N ASP A 280 27.55 -9.39 -27.67
CA ASP A 280 27.43 -10.26 -28.86
C ASP A 280 26.26 -9.71 -29.69
#